data_AF-A0AAV7Z4Q6-F1
#
_entry.id   AF-A0AAV7Z4Q6-F1
#
_cell.length_a   1.000
_cell.length_b   1.000
_cell.length_c   1.000
_cell.angle_alpha   90.00
_cell.angle_beta   90.00
_cell.angle_gamma   90.00
#
_symmetry.space_group_name_H-M   'P 1'
#
loop_
_entity.id
_entity.type
_entity.pdbx_description
1 polymer ?
#
loop_
_entity_poly.entity_id
_entity_poly.type
_entity_poly.pdbx_seq_one_letter_code
_entity_poly.pdbx_strand_id
1 'polypeptide(L)'
;MSHKKSESDIEKERPKGRLTSFMIFNKEINHKVRKEFPKMDFTEISKECSKRWRNLSEKEKQVYIDKSEKDKIRYERAMNEFLNRYPDAARKKPTKRSSRGKKDPNKPKGVRTSYQFYSSAVWKYVKKDYPDYSTGGISKEIGKRWKELPEKDKEKYVRKSDQDKIRYEKELKEYNRKLKSKSGKKESRHKKGKRRDKRRSRKERRRSRDRSRSRRDSKRRHRRHSRKYRKHRYSSSSSSTGSYTGSSSSGYSSSNSGSLSFTSSSTGSYTSDSFSD
;
A
#
# COMPACT_ATOMS: atom_id res chain seq x y z
N MET A 1 -25.53 -40.89 4.14
CA MET A 1 -25.73 -39.53 3.60
C MET A 1 -24.73 -38.60 4.27
N SER A 2 -23.63 -38.22 3.62
CA SER A 2 -22.64 -37.31 4.21
C SER A 2 -23.25 -35.91 4.37
N HIS A 3 -23.45 -35.49 5.61
CA HIS A 3 -23.93 -34.15 5.92
C HIS A 3 -22.95 -33.11 5.36
N LYS A 4 -23.38 -32.38 4.32
CA LYS A 4 -22.59 -31.29 3.74
C LYS A 4 -22.50 -30.17 4.78
N LYS A 5 -21.28 -29.87 5.23
CA LYS A 5 -21.01 -28.86 6.26
C LYS A 5 -21.45 -27.47 5.76
N SER A 6 -22.06 -26.67 6.65
CA SER A 6 -22.55 -25.34 6.27
C SER A 6 -21.40 -24.41 5.90
N GLU A 7 -21.63 -23.45 5.00
CA GLU A 7 -20.63 -22.45 4.61
C GLU A 7 -20.07 -21.67 5.81
N SER A 8 -20.92 -21.41 6.81
CA SER A 8 -20.52 -20.71 8.03
C SER A 8 -19.55 -21.51 8.90
N ASP A 9 -19.63 -22.84 8.84
CA ASP A 9 -18.75 -23.74 9.60
C ASP A 9 -17.43 -23.98 8.87
N ILE A 10 -17.45 -24.02 7.53
CA ILE A 10 -16.23 -24.06 6.71
C ILE A 10 -15.39 -22.80 6.92
N GLU A 11 -16.00 -21.61 7.03
CA GLU A 11 -15.24 -20.37 7.27
C GLU A 11 -14.62 -20.31 8.68
N LYS A 12 -15.18 -21.01 9.69
CA LYS A 12 -14.57 -21.12 11.03
C LYS A 12 -13.31 -21.99 11.01
N GLU A 13 -13.27 -23.00 10.14
CA GLU A 13 -12.11 -23.88 9.95
C GLU A 13 -10.99 -23.24 9.13
N ARG A 14 -11.28 -22.12 8.47
CA ARG A 14 -10.28 -21.41 7.67
C ARG A 14 -9.07 -21.04 8.53
N PRO A 15 -7.85 -21.44 8.12
CA PRO A 15 -6.65 -21.13 8.88
C PRO A 15 -6.47 -19.63 9.10
N LYS A 16 -6.21 -19.25 10.36
CA LYS A 16 -5.88 -17.87 10.71
C LYS A 16 -4.58 -17.47 10.03
N GLY A 17 -4.57 -16.25 9.47
CA GLY A 17 -3.45 -15.69 8.71
C GLY A 17 -2.08 -15.81 9.38
N ARG A 18 -1.02 -15.85 8.56
CA ARG A 18 0.36 -15.81 9.03
C ARG A 18 0.64 -14.56 9.88
N LEU A 19 1.41 -14.72 10.93
CA LEU A 19 1.86 -13.67 11.83
C LEU A 19 3.20 -13.12 11.34
N THR A 20 3.34 -11.80 11.35
CA THR A 20 4.62 -11.14 11.09
C THR A 20 5.50 -11.16 12.34
N SER A 21 6.80 -10.93 12.18
CA SER A 21 7.77 -10.83 13.28
C SER A 21 7.30 -9.88 14.38
N PHE A 22 6.82 -8.69 13.99
CA PHE A 22 6.24 -7.72 14.92
C PHE A 22 4.94 -8.21 15.58
N MET A 23 4.07 -8.94 14.90
CA MET A 23 2.84 -9.47 15.51
C MET A 23 3.14 -10.52 16.57
N ILE A 24 4.12 -11.39 16.33
CA ILE A 24 4.59 -12.39 17.30
C ILE A 24 5.19 -11.67 18.51
N PHE A 25 6.07 -10.70 18.26
CA PHE A 25 6.63 -9.86 19.32
C PHE A 25 5.54 -9.15 20.14
N ASN A 26 4.55 -8.53 19.50
CA ASN A 26 3.46 -7.86 20.21
C ASN A 26 2.66 -8.85 21.05
N LYS A 27 2.41 -10.06 20.59
CA LYS A 27 1.67 -11.06 21.37
C LYS A 27 2.39 -11.38 22.69
N GLU A 28 3.72 -11.51 22.64
CA GLU A 28 4.55 -11.79 23.83
C GLU A 28 4.69 -10.56 24.73
N ILE A 29 5.03 -9.41 24.16
CA ILE A 29 5.32 -8.18 24.92
C ILE A 29 4.06 -7.49 25.40
N ASN A 30 2.97 -7.47 24.63
CA ASN A 30 1.71 -6.88 25.08
C ASN A 30 1.19 -7.58 26.34
N HIS A 31 1.37 -8.91 26.44
CA HIS A 31 1.03 -9.65 27.64
C HIS A 31 1.91 -9.26 28.84
N LYS A 32 3.22 -9.07 28.63
CA LYS A 32 4.13 -8.60 29.69
C LYS A 32 3.80 -7.16 30.13
N VAL A 33 3.62 -6.25 29.18
CA VAL A 33 3.29 -4.84 29.44
C VAL A 33 1.93 -4.71 30.15
N ARG A 34 0.93 -5.53 29.80
CA ARG A 34 -0.35 -5.57 30.51
C ARG A 34 -0.22 -6.02 31.97
N LYS A 35 0.72 -6.92 32.27
CA LYS A 35 1.00 -7.36 33.64
C LYS A 35 1.75 -6.29 34.44
N GLU A 36 2.72 -5.62 33.81
CA GLU A 36 3.47 -4.50 34.41
C GLU A 36 2.58 -3.27 34.64
N PHE A 37 1.65 -3.01 33.71
CA PHE A 37 0.80 -1.83 33.70
C PHE A 37 -0.69 -2.22 33.55
N PRO A 38 -1.30 -2.85 34.58
CA PRO A 38 -2.67 -3.37 34.49
C PRO A 38 -3.76 -2.28 34.39
N LYS A 39 -3.44 -1.05 34.81
CA LYS A 39 -4.34 0.12 34.76
C LYS A 39 -4.18 0.98 33.50
N MET A 40 -3.18 0.69 32.66
CA MET A 40 -2.84 1.51 31.50
C MET A 40 -3.78 1.19 30.32
N ASP A 41 -4.12 2.21 29.52
CA ASP A 41 -5.01 2.01 28.37
C ASP A 41 -4.33 1.16 27.28
N PHE A 42 -5.13 0.41 26.53
CA PHE A 42 -4.66 -0.40 25.40
C PHE A 42 -3.84 0.43 24.39
N THR A 43 -4.24 1.69 24.15
CA THR A 43 -3.55 2.57 23.21
C THR A 43 -2.13 2.91 23.68
N GLU A 44 -1.96 3.10 24.97
CA GLU A 44 -0.67 3.40 25.60
C GLU A 44 0.22 2.14 25.64
N ILE A 45 -0.35 0.99 26.00
CA ILE A 45 0.32 -0.31 25.96
C ILE A 45 0.82 -0.60 24.53
N SER A 46 0.02 -0.31 23.50
CA SER A 46 0.42 -0.51 22.10
C SER A 46 1.56 0.41 21.65
N LYS A 47 1.54 1.68 22.09
CA LYS A 47 2.65 2.62 21.87
C LYS A 47 3.94 2.12 22.53
N GLU A 48 3.83 1.61 23.75
CA GLU A 48 4.95 1.07 24.51
C GLU A 48 5.55 -0.18 23.84
N CYS A 49 4.72 -1.14 23.39
CA CYS A 49 5.20 -2.28 22.59
C CYS A 49 5.93 -1.81 21.32
N SER A 50 5.39 -0.80 20.63
CA SER A 50 6.01 -0.26 19.40
C SER A 50 7.32 0.47 19.66
N LYS A 51 7.50 1.07 20.85
CA LYS A 51 8.76 1.67 21.29
C LYS A 51 9.79 0.58 21.59
N ARG A 52 9.40 -0.45 22.36
CA ARG A 52 10.26 -1.60 22.68
C ARG A 52 10.76 -2.32 21.41
N TRP A 53 9.89 -2.53 20.42
CA TRP A 53 10.30 -3.13 19.12
C TRP A 53 11.37 -2.31 18.37
N ARG A 54 11.25 -0.98 18.37
CA ARG A 54 12.23 -0.11 17.70
C ARG A 54 13.59 -0.17 18.38
N ASN A 55 13.61 -0.29 19.70
CA ASN A 55 14.81 -0.35 20.52
C ASN A 55 15.46 -1.75 20.61
N LEU A 56 14.80 -2.80 20.10
CA LEU A 56 15.43 -4.12 20.01
C LEU A 56 16.66 -4.08 19.09
N SER A 57 17.69 -4.80 19.50
CA SER A 57 18.86 -5.08 18.67
C SER A 57 18.49 -5.93 17.45
N GLU A 58 19.33 -5.92 16.43
CA GLU A 58 19.10 -6.73 15.22
C GLU A 58 19.07 -8.23 15.54
N LYS A 59 19.91 -8.69 16.48
CA LYS A 59 19.93 -10.08 16.94
C LYS A 59 18.61 -10.49 17.60
N GLU A 60 18.02 -9.63 18.43
CA GLU A 60 16.73 -9.90 19.06
C GLU A 60 15.59 -9.86 18.04
N LYS A 61 15.62 -8.91 17.09
CA LYS A 61 14.66 -8.87 15.98
C LYS A 61 14.75 -10.12 15.13
N GLN A 62 15.95 -10.66 14.89
CA GLN A 62 16.17 -11.87 14.11
C GLN A 62 15.41 -13.08 14.69
N VAL A 63 15.39 -13.25 16.01
CA VAL A 63 14.59 -14.31 16.66
C VAL A 63 13.11 -14.23 16.27
N TYR A 64 12.56 -13.02 16.16
CA TYR A 64 11.17 -12.82 15.75
C TYR A 64 10.96 -12.98 14.25
N ILE A 65 11.96 -12.66 13.43
CA ILE A 65 11.96 -12.91 11.99
C ILE A 65 11.91 -14.43 11.76
N ASP A 66 12.78 -15.20 12.42
CA ASP A 66 12.82 -16.66 12.30
C ASP A 66 11.51 -17.30 12.78
N LYS A 67 10.94 -16.81 13.90
CA LYS A 67 9.60 -17.23 14.37
C LYS A 67 8.52 -16.94 13.34
N SER A 68 8.58 -15.80 12.64
CA SER A 68 7.60 -15.46 11.61
C SER A 68 7.73 -16.27 10.33
N GLU A 69 8.94 -16.70 9.98
CA GLU A 69 9.15 -17.62 8.85
C GLU A 69 8.60 -19.02 9.17
N LYS A 70 8.82 -19.51 10.40
CA LYS A 70 8.16 -20.74 10.88
C LYS A 70 6.63 -20.62 10.83
N ASP A 71 6.08 -19.47 11.21
CA ASP A 71 4.64 -19.25 11.18
C ASP A 71 4.08 -19.15 9.76
N LYS A 72 4.85 -18.61 8.82
CA LYS A 72 4.54 -18.62 7.40
C LYS A 72 4.41 -20.05 6.87
N ILE A 73 5.37 -20.92 7.19
CA ILE A 73 5.33 -22.35 6.82
C ILE A 73 4.11 -23.03 7.45
N ARG A 74 3.83 -22.78 8.74
CA ARG A 74 2.64 -23.29 9.44
C ARG A 74 1.35 -22.89 8.72
N TYR A 75 1.24 -21.62 8.35
CA TYR A 75 0.06 -21.09 7.66
C TYR A 75 -0.09 -21.66 6.25
N GLU A 76 1.00 -21.76 5.48
CA GLU A 76 0.99 -22.33 4.13
C GLU A 76 0.56 -23.79 4.15
N ARG A 77 1.10 -24.60 5.07
CA ARG A 77 0.69 -26.00 5.26
C ARG A 77 -0.80 -26.11 5.61
N ALA A 78 -1.24 -25.37 6.62
CA ALA A 78 -2.64 -25.40 7.05
C ALA A 78 -3.60 -24.91 5.96
N MET A 79 -3.20 -23.88 5.20
CA MET A 79 -4.00 -23.36 4.09
C MET A 79 -4.08 -24.36 2.94
N ASN A 80 -2.98 -25.03 2.60
CA ASN A 80 -2.99 -26.08 1.58
C ASN A 80 -3.91 -27.25 1.99
N GLU A 81 -3.84 -27.69 3.25
CA GLU A 81 -4.74 -28.72 3.77
C GLU A 81 -6.22 -28.28 3.71
N PHE A 82 -6.50 -27.04 4.12
CA PHE A 82 -7.84 -26.47 4.06
C PHE A 82 -8.37 -26.39 2.62
N LEU A 83 -7.55 -25.96 1.66
CA LEU A 83 -7.93 -25.86 0.25
C LEU A 83 -8.11 -27.24 -0.39
N ASN A 84 -7.31 -28.23 0.00
CA ASN A 84 -7.49 -29.62 -0.43
C ASN A 84 -8.80 -30.20 0.09
N ARG A 85 -9.17 -29.89 1.35
CA ARG A 85 -10.44 -30.31 1.97
C ARG A 85 -11.65 -29.57 1.37
N TYR A 86 -11.46 -28.31 0.98
CA TYR A 86 -12.53 -27.42 0.49
C TYR A 86 -12.11 -26.71 -0.80
N PRO A 87 -12.11 -27.40 -1.97
CA PRO A 87 -11.69 -26.81 -3.24
C PRO A 87 -12.57 -25.62 -3.68
N ASP A 88 -13.85 -25.62 -3.31
CA ASP A 88 -14.78 -24.52 -3.59
C ASP A 88 -14.46 -23.24 -2.80
N ALA A 89 -13.76 -23.35 -1.66
CA ALA A 89 -13.36 -22.20 -0.86
C ALA A 89 -12.30 -21.34 -1.56
N ALA A 90 -11.51 -21.91 -2.47
CA ALA A 90 -10.52 -21.17 -3.27
C ALA A 90 -11.17 -20.16 -4.23
N ARG A 91 -12.40 -20.46 -4.70
CA ARG A 91 -13.11 -19.65 -5.70
C ARG A 91 -13.83 -18.43 -5.09
N LYS A 92 -14.07 -18.45 -3.78
CA LYS A 92 -14.81 -17.39 -3.09
C LYS A 92 -13.86 -16.31 -2.56
N LYS A 93 -13.96 -15.10 -3.12
CA LYS A 93 -13.26 -13.92 -2.57
C LYS A 93 -13.76 -13.66 -1.14
N PRO A 94 -12.88 -13.38 -0.17
CA PRO A 94 -13.31 -13.02 1.18
C PRO A 94 -14.23 -11.80 1.08
N THR A 95 -15.49 -11.96 1.51
CA THR A 95 -16.47 -10.87 1.61
C THR A 95 -16.01 -9.94 2.73
N LYS A 96 -15.08 -9.06 2.37
CA LYS A 96 -14.48 -8.11 3.29
C LYS A 96 -15.61 -7.34 3.96
N ARG A 97 -15.60 -7.31 5.30
CA ARG A 97 -16.38 -6.43 6.20
C ARG A 97 -16.07 -4.94 5.91
N SER A 98 -16.23 -4.52 4.65
CA SER A 98 -15.92 -3.21 4.10
C SER A 98 -17.10 -2.24 4.24
N SER A 99 -18.02 -2.49 5.17
CA SER A 99 -19.13 -1.55 5.44
C SER A 99 -18.69 -0.31 6.22
N ARG A 100 -17.43 -0.27 6.70
CA ARG A 100 -16.82 0.91 7.33
C ARG A 100 -15.76 1.58 6.47
N GLY A 101 -15.87 1.49 5.14
CA GLY A 101 -15.18 2.45 4.29
C GLY A 101 -15.47 3.87 4.78
N LYS A 102 -14.47 4.77 4.76
CA LYS A 102 -14.63 6.17 5.16
C LYS A 102 -15.78 6.76 4.33
N LYS A 103 -16.98 6.82 4.90
CA LYS A 103 -18.12 7.49 4.25
C LYS A 103 -17.69 8.94 4.07
N ASP A 104 -17.77 9.46 2.83
CA ASP A 104 -17.39 10.85 2.55
C ASP A 104 -18.14 11.75 3.55
N PRO A 105 -17.44 12.53 4.38
CA PRO A 105 -18.07 13.40 5.37
C PRO A 105 -19.07 14.39 4.74
N ASN A 106 -18.91 14.69 3.44
CA ASN A 106 -19.77 15.60 2.69
C ASN A 106 -20.92 14.90 1.97
N LYS A 107 -21.00 13.56 2.01
CA LYS A 107 -22.12 12.84 1.40
C LYS A 107 -23.38 13.14 2.23
N PRO A 108 -24.47 13.60 1.59
CA PRO A 108 -25.75 13.79 2.25
C PRO A 108 -26.15 12.54 3.04
N LYS A 109 -26.65 12.75 4.27
CA LYS A 109 -27.21 11.65 5.07
C LYS A 109 -28.49 11.18 4.38
N GLY A 110 -28.65 9.87 4.28
CA GLY A 110 -29.81 9.23 3.63
C GLY A 110 -31.15 9.69 4.19
N VAL A 111 -32.20 9.44 3.42
CA VAL A 111 -33.60 9.74 3.81
C VAL A 111 -33.91 9.09 5.16
N ARG A 112 -34.51 9.87 6.05
CA ARG A 112 -35.04 9.38 7.31
C ARG A 112 -36.47 8.86 7.14
N THR A 113 -36.72 7.67 7.68
CA THR A 113 -38.06 7.07 7.67
C THR A 113 -38.99 7.78 8.66
N SER A 114 -40.31 7.63 8.48
CA SER A 114 -41.32 8.14 9.41
C SER A 114 -41.05 7.69 10.85
N TYR A 115 -40.73 6.40 11.05
CA TYR A 115 -40.33 5.87 12.35
C TYR A 115 -39.08 6.55 12.94
N GLN A 116 -38.08 6.91 12.12
CA GLN A 116 -36.89 7.60 12.63
C GLN A 116 -37.18 9.03 13.10
N PHE A 117 -38.12 9.72 12.46
CA PHE A 117 -38.60 11.02 12.94
C PHE A 117 -39.39 10.88 14.25
N TYR A 118 -40.25 9.88 14.34
CA TYR A 118 -40.98 9.56 15.57
C TYR A 118 -40.03 9.21 16.71
N SER A 119 -39.11 8.26 16.48
CA SER A 119 -38.18 7.81 17.50
C SER A 119 -37.32 8.96 17.99
N SER A 120 -36.82 9.83 17.11
CA SER A 120 -36.03 11.00 17.51
C SER A 120 -36.81 11.99 18.39
N ALA A 121 -38.10 12.17 18.13
CA ALA A 121 -38.96 13.06 18.90
C ALA A 121 -39.32 12.48 20.27
N VAL A 122 -39.67 11.19 20.30
CA VAL A 122 -40.16 10.50 21.49
C VAL A 122 -39.02 10.06 22.40
N TRP A 123 -37.81 9.86 21.85
CA TRP A 123 -36.62 9.43 22.60
C TRP A 123 -36.32 10.30 23.82
N LYS A 124 -36.42 11.62 23.68
CA LYS A 124 -36.12 12.55 24.78
C LYS A 124 -37.09 12.38 25.95
N TYR A 125 -38.37 12.09 25.65
CA TYR A 125 -39.39 11.87 26.66
C TYR A 125 -39.23 10.49 27.31
N VAL A 126 -39.08 9.42 26.52
CA VAL A 126 -38.88 8.06 27.08
C VAL A 126 -37.62 7.98 27.93
N LYS A 127 -36.54 8.67 27.53
CA LYS A 127 -35.31 8.72 28.32
C LYS A 127 -35.50 9.48 29.65
N LYS A 128 -36.40 10.46 29.68
CA LYS A 128 -36.74 11.20 30.90
C LYS A 128 -37.62 10.36 31.83
N ASP A 129 -38.58 9.63 31.27
CA ASP A 129 -39.50 8.78 32.03
C ASP A 129 -38.83 7.50 32.55
N TYR A 130 -37.85 6.97 31.79
CA TYR A 130 -37.07 5.79 32.14
C TYR A 130 -35.56 6.10 32.10
N PRO A 131 -35.04 6.86 33.08
CA PRO A 131 -33.63 7.22 33.12
C PRO A 131 -32.72 6.00 33.34
N ASP A 132 -33.25 4.95 34.00
CA ASP A 132 -32.52 3.71 34.28
C ASP A 132 -32.47 2.73 33.10
N TYR A 133 -33.27 2.97 32.05
CA TYR A 133 -33.28 2.10 30.89
C TYR A 133 -32.03 2.32 30.05
N SER A 134 -31.38 1.21 29.68
CA SER A 134 -30.35 1.22 28.65
C SER A 134 -30.91 1.79 27.33
N THR A 135 -30.04 2.36 26.50
CA THR A 135 -30.42 2.89 25.17
C THR A 135 -31.16 1.86 24.31
N GLY A 136 -30.82 0.57 24.47
CA GLY A 136 -31.54 -0.53 23.82
C GLY A 136 -32.95 -0.78 24.39
N GLY A 137 -33.13 -0.60 25.71
CA GLY A 137 -34.43 -0.66 26.38
C GLY A 137 -35.36 0.47 25.94
N ILE A 138 -34.83 1.71 25.91
CA ILE A 138 -35.54 2.89 25.40
C ILE A 138 -36.00 2.67 23.94
N SER A 139 -35.11 2.11 23.11
CA SER A 139 -35.44 1.81 21.71
C SER A 139 -36.58 0.79 21.56
N LYS A 140 -36.61 -0.25 22.42
CA LYS A 140 -37.68 -1.26 22.43
C LYS A 140 -39.03 -0.64 22.80
N GLU A 141 -39.03 0.23 23.81
CA GLU A 141 -40.23 0.92 24.27
C GLU A 141 -40.81 1.86 23.21
N ILE A 142 -39.97 2.65 22.56
CA ILE A 142 -40.38 3.50 21.42
C ILE A 142 -40.96 2.66 20.28
N GLY A 143 -40.39 1.48 20.02
CA GLY A 143 -40.88 0.54 19.01
C GLY A 143 -42.29 0.03 19.31
N LYS A 144 -42.62 -0.22 20.58
CA LYS A 144 -43.98 -0.60 21.02
C LYS A 144 -44.95 0.56 20.80
N ARG A 145 -44.62 1.75 21.32
CA ARG A 145 -45.45 2.95 21.19
C ARG A 145 -45.71 3.33 19.73
N TRP A 146 -44.76 3.11 18.82
CA TRP A 146 -44.97 3.32 17.39
C TRP A 146 -46.00 2.36 16.77
N LYS A 147 -46.03 1.09 17.21
CA LYS A 147 -47.00 0.12 16.69
C LYS A 147 -48.42 0.48 17.12
N GLU A 148 -48.57 0.87 18.39
CA GLU A 148 -49.84 1.27 19.02
C GLU A 148 -50.33 2.66 18.58
N LEU A 149 -49.45 3.50 18.01
CA LEU A 149 -49.80 4.85 17.59
C LEU A 149 -50.89 4.84 16.50
N PRO A 150 -51.95 5.67 16.61
CA PRO A 150 -53.00 5.74 15.60
C PRO A 150 -52.45 6.29 14.29
N GLU A 151 -53.08 5.90 13.17
CA GLU A 151 -52.60 6.27 11.83
C GLU A 151 -52.54 7.79 11.62
N LYS A 152 -53.51 8.53 12.19
CA LYS A 152 -53.52 10.01 12.16
C LYS A 152 -52.25 10.64 12.73
N ASP A 153 -51.71 10.07 13.80
CA ASP A 153 -50.46 10.55 14.39
C ASP A 153 -49.24 10.06 13.61
N LYS A 154 -49.31 8.87 13.01
CA LYS A 154 -48.28 8.36 12.09
C LYS A 154 -48.16 9.24 10.84
N GLU A 155 -49.27 9.72 10.29
CA GLU A 155 -49.34 10.60 9.10
C GLU A 155 -48.45 11.83 9.26
N LYS A 156 -48.43 12.46 10.44
CA LYS A 156 -47.53 13.58 10.75
C LYS A 156 -46.06 13.24 10.49
N TYR A 157 -45.65 12.02 10.82
CA TYR A 157 -44.27 11.55 10.62
C TYR A 157 -44.03 11.04 9.20
N VAL A 158 -45.06 10.50 8.54
CA VAL A 158 -45.01 10.17 7.10
C VAL A 158 -44.75 11.44 6.28
N ARG A 159 -45.51 12.52 6.52
CA ARG A 159 -45.30 13.81 5.86
C ARG A 159 -43.90 14.37 6.08
N LYS A 160 -43.34 14.23 7.29
CA LYS A 160 -41.93 14.59 7.58
C LYS A 160 -40.93 13.73 6.81
N SER A 161 -41.20 12.42 6.68
CA SER A 161 -40.37 11.52 5.88
C SER A 161 -40.39 11.90 4.41
N ASP A 162 -41.55 12.27 3.87
CA ASP A 162 -41.68 12.70 2.47
C ASP A 162 -40.96 14.04 2.20
N GLN A 163 -41.05 14.99 3.13
CA GLN A 163 -40.22 16.20 3.08
C GLN A 163 -38.72 15.88 3.12
N ASP A 164 -38.31 14.87 3.90
CA ASP A 164 -36.92 14.45 3.98
C ASP A 164 -36.42 13.78 2.69
N LYS A 165 -37.30 13.08 1.96
CA LYS A 165 -36.99 12.56 0.61
C LYS A 165 -36.63 13.72 -0.32
N ILE A 166 -37.44 14.77 -0.35
CA ILE A 166 -37.21 15.98 -1.16
C ILE A 166 -35.90 16.66 -0.77
N ARG A 167 -35.65 16.82 0.54
CA ARG A 167 -34.37 17.36 1.06
C ARG A 167 -33.19 16.53 0.55
N TYR A 168 -33.24 15.21 0.73
CA TYR A 168 -32.16 14.31 0.36
C TYR A 168 -31.89 14.33 -1.15
N GLU A 169 -32.92 14.34 -1.98
CA GLU A 169 -32.76 14.44 -3.44
C GLU A 169 -32.09 15.74 -3.85
N LYS A 170 -32.49 16.87 -3.27
CA LYS A 170 -31.86 18.17 -3.51
C LYS A 170 -30.40 18.19 -3.08
N GLU A 171 -30.10 17.72 -1.87
CA GLU A 171 -28.74 17.62 -1.34
C GLU A 171 -27.88 16.67 -2.18
N LEU A 172 -28.43 15.54 -2.62
CA LEU A 172 -27.73 14.54 -3.44
C LEU A 172 -27.41 15.10 -4.83
N LYS A 173 -28.35 15.82 -5.44
CA LYS A 173 -28.14 16.50 -6.73
C LYS A 173 -27.01 17.53 -6.61
N GLU A 174 -27.02 18.33 -5.54
CA GLU A 174 -25.96 19.31 -5.28
C GLU A 174 -24.61 18.65 -5.00
N TYR A 175 -24.59 17.59 -4.20
CA TYR A 175 -23.39 16.81 -3.91
C TYR A 175 -22.78 16.22 -5.20
N ASN A 176 -23.61 15.60 -6.04
CA ASN A 176 -23.18 15.05 -7.33
C ASN A 176 -22.65 16.16 -8.27
N ARG A 177 -23.30 17.34 -8.29
CA ARG A 177 -22.80 18.51 -9.03
C ARG A 177 -21.42 18.96 -8.51
N LYS A 178 -21.25 19.05 -7.18
CA LYS A 178 -19.96 19.41 -6.55
C LYS A 178 -18.88 18.38 -6.88
N LEU A 179 -19.19 17.09 -6.86
CA LEU A 179 -18.27 16.03 -7.25
C LEU A 179 -17.79 16.18 -8.70
N LYS A 180 -18.73 16.38 -9.65
CA LYS A 180 -18.40 16.62 -11.07
C LYS A 180 -17.53 17.86 -11.28
N SER A 181 -17.79 18.94 -10.56
CA SER A 181 -16.98 20.17 -10.66
C SER A 181 -15.55 19.98 -10.13
N LYS A 182 -15.38 19.20 -9.04
CA LYS A 182 -14.08 18.91 -8.44
C LYS A 182 -13.25 17.99 -9.35
N SER A 183 -13.85 16.99 -10.00
CA SER A 183 -13.14 16.13 -10.94
C SER A 183 -12.68 16.91 -12.18
N GLY A 184 -13.53 17.75 -12.78
CA GLY A 184 -13.16 18.58 -13.92
C GLY A 184 -12.03 19.58 -13.62
N LYS A 185 -12.05 20.21 -12.42
CA LYS A 185 -10.95 21.08 -11.96
C LYS A 185 -9.64 20.32 -11.74
N LYS A 186 -9.68 19.09 -11.24
CA LYS A 186 -8.47 18.26 -11.08
C LYS A 186 -7.88 17.88 -12.43
N GLU A 187 -8.71 17.46 -13.38
CA GLU A 187 -8.27 17.08 -14.72
C GLU A 187 -7.65 18.25 -15.48
N SER A 188 -8.27 19.43 -15.43
CA SER A 188 -7.73 20.64 -16.08
C SER A 188 -6.40 21.09 -15.46
N ARG A 189 -6.26 21.04 -14.12
CA ARG A 189 -4.99 21.31 -13.43
C ARG A 189 -3.90 20.32 -13.83
N HIS A 190 -4.24 19.03 -13.97
CA HIS A 190 -3.29 17.99 -14.41
C HIS A 190 -2.82 18.22 -15.85
N LYS A 191 -3.74 18.51 -16.78
CA LYS A 191 -3.40 18.83 -18.19
C LYS A 191 -2.54 20.10 -18.28
N LYS A 192 -2.83 21.12 -17.47
CA LYS A 192 -2.02 22.36 -17.39
C LYS A 192 -0.62 22.07 -16.84
N GLY A 193 -0.50 21.22 -15.82
CA GLY A 193 0.77 20.72 -15.28
C GLY A 193 1.62 20.03 -16.34
N LYS A 194 1.07 19.00 -17.01
CA LYS A 194 1.75 18.27 -18.10
C LYS A 194 2.20 19.20 -19.23
N ARG A 195 1.36 20.16 -19.64
CA ARG A 195 1.72 21.17 -20.66
C ARG A 195 2.88 22.05 -20.21
N ARG A 196 2.91 22.46 -18.93
CA ARG A 196 3.98 23.28 -18.35
C ARG A 196 5.30 22.50 -18.30
N ASP A 197 5.27 21.24 -17.88
CA ASP A 197 6.45 20.37 -17.80
C ASP A 197 7.02 20.08 -19.20
N LYS A 198 6.15 19.80 -20.19
CA LYS A 198 6.56 19.63 -21.59
C LYS A 198 7.23 20.90 -22.15
N ARG A 199 6.71 22.09 -21.82
CA ARG A 199 7.33 23.37 -22.21
C ARG A 199 8.70 23.56 -21.54
N ARG A 200 8.83 23.21 -20.26
CA ARG A 200 10.10 23.31 -19.51
C ARG A 200 11.17 22.39 -20.10
N SER A 201 10.83 21.12 -20.36
CA SER A 201 11.71 20.14 -21.01
C SER A 201 12.14 20.60 -22.41
N ARG A 202 11.23 21.18 -23.22
CA ARG A 202 11.58 21.70 -24.56
C ARG A 202 12.55 22.88 -24.48
N LYS A 203 12.38 23.80 -23.52
CA LYS A 203 13.32 24.92 -23.29
C LYS A 203 14.70 24.42 -22.86
N GLU A 204 14.75 23.42 -21.99
CA GLU A 204 16.01 22.82 -21.53
C GLU A 204 16.75 22.11 -22.67
N ARG A 205 16.07 21.31 -23.49
CA ARG A 205 16.67 20.69 -24.69
C ARG A 205 17.24 21.73 -25.66
N ARG A 206 16.57 22.88 -25.84
CA ARG A 206 17.10 23.99 -26.67
C ARG A 206 18.38 24.57 -26.06
N ARG A 207 18.37 24.91 -24.76
CA ARG A 207 19.57 25.42 -24.05
C ARG A 207 20.74 24.44 -24.12
N SER A 208 20.50 23.13 -23.98
CA SER A 208 21.53 22.10 -24.09
C SER A 208 22.11 21.98 -25.51
N ARG A 209 21.29 22.17 -26.55
CA ARG A 209 21.75 22.23 -27.95
C ARG A 209 22.60 23.48 -28.20
N ASP A 210 22.21 24.64 -27.69
CA ASP A 210 22.96 25.88 -27.86
C ASP A 210 24.31 25.83 -27.12
N ARG A 211 24.34 25.30 -25.89
CA ARG A 211 25.60 25.02 -25.16
C ARG A 211 26.51 24.08 -25.94
N SER A 212 25.97 23.03 -26.54
CA SER A 212 26.73 22.08 -27.36
C SER A 212 27.29 22.73 -28.64
N ARG A 213 26.51 23.59 -29.29
CA ARG A 213 26.94 24.36 -30.47
C ARG A 213 28.05 25.35 -30.13
N SER A 214 27.91 26.11 -29.05
CA SER A 214 28.93 27.05 -28.57
C SER A 214 30.25 26.33 -28.23
N ARG A 215 30.19 25.17 -27.55
CA ARG A 215 31.38 24.33 -27.30
C ARG A 215 32.06 23.86 -28.59
N ARG A 216 31.29 23.46 -29.60
CA ARG A 216 31.84 23.06 -30.91
C ARG A 216 32.48 24.23 -31.64
N ASP A 217 31.86 25.41 -31.63
CA ASP A 217 32.41 26.60 -32.27
C ASP A 217 33.70 27.07 -31.58
N SER A 218 33.74 27.08 -30.24
CA SER A 218 34.95 27.36 -29.45
C SER A 218 36.09 26.39 -29.79
N LYS A 219 35.83 25.08 -29.85
CA LYS A 219 36.83 24.07 -30.29
C LYS A 219 37.30 24.32 -31.73
N ARG A 220 36.40 24.73 -32.64
CA ARG A 220 36.76 25.04 -34.03
C ARG A 220 37.63 26.30 -34.13
N ARG A 221 37.30 27.35 -33.37
CA ARG A 221 38.12 28.58 -33.25
C ARG A 221 39.50 28.26 -32.68
N HIS A 222 39.58 27.48 -31.62
CA HIS A 222 40.87 27.06 -31.03
C HIS A 222 41.72 26.24 -32.02
N ARG A 223 41.12 25.29 -32.76
CA ARG A 223 41.83 24.55 -33.83
C ARG A 223 42.30 25.46 -34.97
N ARG A 224 41.49 26.43 -35.40
CA ARG A 224 41.88 27.42 -36.43
C ARG A 224 43.03 28.31 -35.94
N HIS A 225 42.95 28.79 -34.71
CA HIS A 225 44.00 29.58 -34.07
C HIS A 225 45.29 28.76 -33.99
N SER A 226 45.27 27.57 -33.39
CA SER A 226 46.42 26.65 -33.32
C SER A 226 47.07 26.38 -34.69
N ARG A 227 46.27 26.18 -35.75
CA ARG A 227 46.81 26.03 -37.13
C ARG A 227 47.49 27.29 -37.66
N LYS A 228 47.01 28.49 -37.31
CA LYS A 228 47.62 29.77 -37.71
C LYS A 228 49.00 29.95 -37.05
N TYR A 229 49.14 29.63 -35.76
CA TYR A 229 50.43 29.72 -35.05
C TYR A 229 51.40 28.59 -35.40
N ARG A 230 50.88 27.41 -35.80
CA ARG A 230 51.73 26.31 -36.31
C ARG A 230 52.35 26.63 -37.68
N LYS A 231 51.69 27.41 -38.53
CA LYS A 231 52.26 27.88 -39.81
C LYS A 231 53.41 28.87 -39.64
N HIS A 232 53.42 29.69 -38.57
CA HIS A 232 54.54 30.60 -38.29
C HIS A 232 55.75 29.89 -37.68
N ARG A 233 55.59 28.70 -37.09
CA ARG A 233 56.71 27.98 -36.45
C ARG A 233 57.61 27.23 -37.43
N TYR A 234 57.14 26.95 -38.65
CA TYR A 234 57.94 26.27 -39.68
C TYR A 234 58.71 27.22 -40.60
N SER A 235 58.60 28.54 -40.41
CA SER A 235 59.36 29.55 -41.13
C SER A 235 60.58 30.07 -40.35
N SER A 236 60.85 29.53 -39.15
CA SER A 236 61.84 30.10 -38.22
C SER A 236 62.70 29.08 -37.47
N SER A 237 62.82 27.85 -37.98
CA SER A 237 63.75 26.87 -37.40
C SER A 237 64.38 25.99 -38.48
N SER A 238 65.09 26.64 -39.40
CA SER A 238 66.38 26.12 -39.86
C SER A 238 67.39 26.30 -38.73
N SER A 239 68.29 25.32 -38.57
CA SER A 239 69.45 25.33 -37.67
C SER A 239 69.18 24.91 -36.21
N SER A 240 69.37 23.62 -35.93
CA SER A 240 70.36 23.19 -34.92
C SER A 240 70.50 21.67 -34.96
N THR A 241 71.65 21.22 -35.48
CA THR A 241 72.19 19.88 -35.34
C THR A 241 72.56 19.63 -33.86
N GLY A 242 72.47 18.38 -33.41
CA GLY A 242 72.81 18.01 -32.03
C GLY A 242 72.53 16.54 -31.75
N SER A 243 73.50 15.71 -32.13
CA SER A 243 73.53 14.26 -32.04
C SER A 243 73.62 13.77 -30.59
N TYR A 244 72.83 12.74 -30.23
CA TYR A 244 73.19 11.86 -29.11
C TYR A 244 72.67 10.43 -29.39
N THR A 245 73.62 9.50 -29.42
CA THR A 245 73.51 8.04 -29.52
C THR A 245 72.74 7.50 -28.31
N GLY A 246 71.83 6.52 -28.35
CA GLY A 246 71.84 5.25 -29.06
C GLY A 246 71.71 4.13 -28.01
N SER A 247 70.62 3.36 -28.01
CA SER A 247 70.52 1.95 -27.55
C SER A 247 69.07 1.43 -27.57
N SER A 248 68.73 0.79 -28.69
CA SER A 248 68.04 -0.51 -28.90
C SER A 248 67.56 -1.30 -27.66
N SER A 249 66.48 -2.09 -27.63
CA SER A 249 65.62 -2.70 -28.66
C SER A 249 64.32 -3.28 -28.05
N SER A 250 63.34 -3.57 -28.94
CA SER A 250 62.36 -4.69 -28.89
C SER A 250 61.38 -4.73 -27.70
N GLY A 251 60.04 -4.67 -27.83
CA GLY A 251 59.15 -4.93 -28.94
C GLY A 251 58.63 -6.37 -28.90
N TYR A 252 57.43 -6.61 -28.36
CA TYR A 252 56.44 -7.53 -28.96
C TYR A 252 55.05 -7.42 -28.29
N SER A 253 54.03 -7.58 -29.14
CA SER A 253 52.59 -7.58 -28.86
C SER A 253 52.09 -8.97 -28.41
N SER A 254 50.90 -9.02 -27.79
CA SER A 254 49.73 -9.80 -28.26
C SER A 254 48.89 -10.49 -27.17
N SER A 255 47.58 -10.17 -27.22
CA SER A 255 46.38 -11.02 -27.10
C SER A 255 46.18 -12.04 -25.96
N ASN A 256 45.16 -11.74 -25.14
CA ASN A 256 43.82 -12.37 -25.08
C ASN A 256 43.63 -13.91 -25.11
N SER A 257 42.67 -14.35 -24.28
CA SER A 257 41.87 -15.59 -24.26
C SER A 257 42.36 -16.79 -23.45
N GLY A 258 41.45 -17.33 -22.62
CA GLY A 258 41.69 -18.52 -21.78
C GLY A 258 40.49 -18.84 -20.90
N SER A 259 39.38 -19.25 -21.53
CA SER A 259 38.25 -19.94 -20.89
C SER A 259 38.64 -21.38 -20.60
N LEU A 260 38.42 -21.88 -19.38
CA LEU A 260 38.42 -23.33 -19.11
C LEU A 260 37.28 -23.75 -18.20
N SER A 261 36.67 -24.84 -18.64
CA SER A 261 35.46 -25.54 -18.24
C SER A 261 35.74 -26.63 -17.19
N PHE A 262 34.73 -26.86 -16.35
CA PHE A 262 34.12 -28.15 -15.99
C PHE A 262 35.04 -29.34 -15.63
N THR A 263 34.93 -29.83 -14.39
CA THR A 263 34.90 -31.28 -14.11
C THR A 263 33.92 -31.60 -12.98
N SER A 264 33.02 -32.51 -13.31
CA SER A 264 32.12 -33.27 -12.45
C SER A 264 32.86 -34.42 -11.76
N SER A 265 32.46 -34.79 -10.54
CA SER A 265 32.73 -36.13 -10.01
C SER A 265 31.58 -36.61 -9.13
N SER A 266 30.98 -37.68 -9.63
CA SER A 266 30.02 -38.58 -9.03
C SER A 266 30.74 -39.56 -8.10
N THR A 267 30.15 -39.90 -6.96
CA THR A 267 30.22 -41.25 -6.39
C THR A 267 28.92 -41.55 -5.64
N GLY A 268 28.35 -42.73 -5.90
CA GLY A 268 27.14 -43.24 -5.25
C GLY A 268 27.44 -44.45 -4.34
N SER A 269 26.37 -44.98 -3.74
CA SER A 269 26.21 -46.33 -3.13
C SER A 269 24.77 -46.35 -2.57
N TYR A 270 23.80 -47.07 -3.15
CA TYR A 270 23.51 -48.52 -3.16
C TYR A 270 23.13 -49.13 -1.80
N THR A 271 21.88 -49.63 -1.72
CA THR A 271 21.36 -50.92 -1.18
C THR A 271 19.81 -50.75 -1.05
N SER A 272 18.96 -51.38 -1.88
CA SER A 272 18.37 -52.75 -1.77
C SER A 272 17.66 -52.97 -0.41
N ASP A 273 16.45 -53.48 -0.26
CA ASP A 273 15.52 -54.25 -1.10
C ASP A 273 14.16 -54.32 -0.36
N SER A 274 13.17 -54.96 -1.01
CA SER A 274 12.04 -55.72 -0.47
C SER A 274 10.63 -55.16 -0.71
N PHE A 275 10.01 -55.84 -1.67
CA PHE A 275 8.62 -55.83 -2.10
C PHE A 275 7.66 -56.52 -1.09
N SER A 276 6.41 -56.11 -1.21
CA SER A 276 5.09 -56.67 -0.90
C SER A 276 4.94 -58.07 -0.29
N ASP A 277 3.99 -58.18 0.65
CA ASP A 277 2.62 -58.68 0.37
C ASP A 277 1.59 -57.80 1.12
#